data_AF-A0A955QQA6-F1
#
_entry.id   AF-A0A955QQA6-F1
#
_cell.length_a   1.000
_cell.length_b   1.000
_cell.length_c   1.000
_cell.angle_alpha   90.00
_cell.angle_beta   90.00
_cell.angle_gamma   90.00
#
_symmetry.space_group_name_H-M   'P 1'
#
loop_
_entity.id
_entity.type
_entity.pdbx_description
1 polymer ?
#
loop_
_entity_poly.entity_id
_entity_poly.type
_entity_poly.pdbx_seq_one_letter_code
_entity_poly.pdbx_strand_id
1 'polypeptide(L)'
;MEGASEIVHCVFNVKKRSWKGGVQVGIQFEQAQLNVLHESLDFASWIEEILQASPVEDRQAYRRHAEDLLIQLICFYKLQEYIHQGIQQENVQVDASQLFRETQDLVCREIEEIKRQILVELDIVDG
;
A
#
# COMPACT_ATOMS: atom_id res chain seq x y z
N MET A 1 0.87 -11.53 -27.68
CA MET A 1 1.48 -10.26 -27.24
C MET A 1 1.47 -10.32 -25.72
N GLU A 2 2.59 -10.70 -25.11
CA GLU A 2 2.74 -10.60 -23.66
C GLU A 2 2.76 -9.11 -23.32
N GLY A 3 1.64 -8.61 -22.80
CA GLY A 3 1.62 -7.28 -22.22
C GLY A 3 2.61 -7.28 -21.07
N ALA A 4 3.59 -6.39 -21.09
CA ALA A 4 4.46 -6.18 -19.94
C ALA A 4 3.56 -5.95 -18.73
N SER A 5 3.70 -6.78 -17.70
CA SER A 5 2.99 -6.61 -16.43
C SER A 5 3.31 -5.20 -15.93
N GLU A 6 2.28 -4.37 -15.73
CA GLU A 6 2.46 -3.02 -15.23
C GLU A 6 2.96 -3.10 -13.79
N ILE A 7 4.14 -2.53 -13.53
CA ILE A 7 4.76 -2.54 -12.20
C ILE A 7 4.50 -1.21 -11.53
N VAL A 8 3.94 -1.27 -10.33
CA VAL A 8 3.80 -0.13 -9.42
C VAL A 8 5.04 -0.05 -8.53
N HIS A 9 5.57 1.16 -8.38
CA HIS A 9 6.77 1.44 -7.59
C HIS A 9 6.48 2.43 -6.48
N CYS A 10 6.82 2.06 -5.24
CA CYS A 10 6.82 2.96 -4.09
C CYS A 10 8.27 3.09 -3.58
N VAL A 11 8.78 4.31 -3.39
CA VAL A 11 10.15 4.52 -2.88
C VAL A 11 10.10 5.15 -1.49
N PHE A 12 10.71 4.47 -0.52
CA PHE A 12 10.75 4.92 0.87
C PHE A 12 12.14 5.34 1.29
N ASN A 13 12.23 6.45 2.02
CA ASN A 13 13.46 6.86 2.69
C ASN A 13 13.48 6.26 4.10
N VAL A 14 14.34 5.26 4.31
CA VAL A 14 14.49 4.56 5.59
C VAL A 14 15.68 5.13 6.36
N LYS A 15 15.44 5.56 7.60
CA LYS A 15 16.50 6.09 8.47
C LYS A 15 17.39 4.94 8.98
N LYS A 16 18.71 5.14 8.95
CA LYS A 16 19.66 4.24 9.61
C LYS A 16 19.70 4.51 11.12
N ARG A 17 20.06 3.49 11.90
CA ARG A 17 20.38 3.66 13.34
C ARG A 17 21.67 4.45 13.57
N SER A 18 22.52 4.58 12.56
CA SER A 18 23.74 5.38 12.63
C SER A 18 23.48 6.84 12.21
N TRP A 19 24.40 7.73 12.57
CA TRP A 19 24.45 9.13 12.16
C TRP A 19 24.76 9.35 10.66
N LYS A 20 24.97 8.27 9.90
CA LYS A 20 25.10 8.32 8.43
C LYS A 20 23.72 8.49 7.79
N GLY A 21 23.68 9.02 6.57
CA GLY A 21 22.45 9.21 5.80
C GLY A 21 21.59 7.93 5.66
N GLY A 22 20.28 8.13 5.48
CA GLY A 22 19.31 7.06 5.25
C GLY A 22 19.58 6.23 3.99
N VAL A 23 18.76 5.21 3.77
CA VAL A 23 18.73 4.43 2.51
C VAL A 23 17.40 4.64 1.82
N GLN A 24 17.41 4.47 0.51
CA GLN A 24 16.19 4.39 -0.29
C GLN A 24 15.86 2.93 -0.54
N VAL A 25 14.63 2.53 -0.21
CA VAL A 25 14.12 1.21 -0.51
C VAL A 25 12.98 1.37 -1.52
N GLY A 26 13.18 0.86 -2.73
CA GLY A 26 12.13 0.74 -3.73
C GLY A 26 11.33 -0.55 -3.48
N ILE A 27 10.02 -0.44 -3.46
CA ILE A 27 9.09 -1.57 -3.34
C ILE A 27 8.34 -1.68 -4.65
N GLN A 28 8.32 -2.88 -5.21
CA GLN A 28 7.57 -3.19 -6.41
C GLN A 28 6.38 -4.10 -6.13
N PHE A 29 5.32 -3.88 -6.91
CA PHE A 29 4.21 -4.81 -7.10
C PHE A 29 3.85 -4.86 -8.57
N GLU A 30 3.45 -6.03 -9.05
CA GLU A 30 2.72 -6.13 -10.31
C GLU A 30 1.26 -5.71 -10.11
N GLN A 31 0.64 -5.10 -11.11
CA GLN A 31 -0.77 -4.70 -11.04
C GLN A 31 -1.69 -5.90 -10.71
N ALA A 32 -1.38 -7.09 -11.23
CA ALA A 32 -2.12 -8.31 -10.92
C ALA A 32 -2.06 -8.67 -9.42
N GLN A 33 -0.92 -8.43 -8.76
CA GLN A 33 -0.76 -8.67 -7.33
C GLN A 33 -1.58 -7.66 -6.50
N LEU A 34 -1.59 -6.39 -6.91
CA LEU A 34 -2.43 -5.38 -6.27
C LEU A 34 -3.91 -5.71 -6.42
N ASN A 35 -4.35 -6.17 -7.59
CA ASN A 35 -5.74 -6.58 -7.80
C ASN A 35 -6.16 -7.70 -6.84
N VAL A 36 -5.31 -8.71 -6.63
CA VAL A 36 -5.57 -9.78 -5.65
C VAL A 36 -5.72 -9.23 -4.24
N LEU A 37 -4.89 -8.26 -3.84
CA LEU A 37 -5.00 -7.62 -2.54
C LEU A 37 -6.25 -6.76 -2.41
N HIS A 38 -6.61 -6.00 -3.46
CA HIS A 38 -7.85 -5.23 -3.51
C HIS A 38 -9.08 -6.11 -3.30
N GLU A 39 -9.14 -7.24 -4.00
CA GLU A 39 -10.23 -8.22 -3.86
C GLU A 39 -10.27 -8.82 -2.45
N SER A 40 -9.11 -9.16 -1.89
CA SER A 40 -9.01 -9.74 -0.54
C SER A 40 -9.48 -8.77 0.56
N LEU A 41 -9.41 -7.47 0.31
CA LEU A 41 -9.81 -6.41 1.24
C LEU A 41 -11.27 -5.96 1.07
N ASP A 42 -11.96 -6.45 0.03
CA ASP A 42 -13.25 -5.95 -0.47
C ASP A 42 -13.26 -4.40 -0.57
N PHE A 43 -12.14 -3.85 -1.05
CA PHE A 43 -11.87 -2.42 -0.94
C PHE A 43 -12.86 -1.58 -1.75
N ALA A 44 -13.21 -2.03 -2.95
CA ALA A 44 -14.11 -1.31 -3.85
C ALA A 44 -15.51 -1.15 -3.25
N SER A 45 -16.08 -2.22 -2.68
CA SER A 45 -17.39 -2.17 -2.03
C SER A 45 -17.33 -1.26 -0.80
N TRP A 46 -16.32 -1.45 0.03
CA TRP A 46 -16.12 -0.69 1.26
C TRP A 46 -16.00 0.82 1.01
N ILE A 47 -15.18 1.26 0.04
CA ILE A 47 -15.00 2.69 -0.22
C ILE A 47 -16.28 3.32 -0.82
N GLU A 48 -17.02 2.61 -1.67
CA GLU A 48 -18.29 3.12 -2.21
C GLU A 48 -19.33 3.35 -1.11
N GLU A 49 -19.39 2.47 -0.11
CA GLU A 49 -20.30 2.60 1.03
C GLU A 49 -19.99 3.86 1.84
N ILE A 50 -18.71 4.08 2.17
CA ILE A 50 -18.28 5.24 2.96
C ILE A 50 -18.51 6.55 2.21
N LEU A 51 -18.22 6.57 0.90
CA LEU A 51 -18.38 7.77 0.09
C LEU A 51 -19.85 8.14 -0.16
N GLN A 52 -20.84 7.30 0.19
CA GLN A 52 -22.25 7.71 0.13
C GLN A 52 -22.58 8.90 1.04
N ALA A 53 -21.86 9.07 2.15
CA ALA A 53 -22.04 10.19 3.05
C ALA A 53 -21.42 11.51 2.51
N SER A 54 -20.56 11.41 1.49
CA SER A 54 -19.87 12.56 0.89
C SER A 54 -20.68 13.21 -0.24
N PRO A 55 -20.48 14.53 -0.50
CA PRO A 55 -21.03 15.22 -1.68
C PRO A 55 -20.64 14.52 -2.98
N VAL A 56 -21.57 14.38 -3.92
CA VAL A 56 -21.40 13.59 -5.16
C VAL A 56 -20.23 14.09 -5.99
N GLU A 57 -20.05 15.41 -6.02
CA GLU A 57 -18.96 16.11 -6.69
C GLU A 57 -17.56 15.72 -6.19
N ASP A 58 -17.43 15.38 -4.90
CA ASP A 58 -16.15 15.07 -4.26
C ASP A 58 -15.81 13.58 -4.29
N ARG A 59 -16.81 12.70 -4.45
CA ARG A 59 -16.64 11.23 -4.37
C ARG A 59 -15.57 10.70 -5.32
N GLN A 60 -15.44 11.25 -6.53
CA GLN A 60 -14.41 10.78 -7.46
C GLN A 60 -12.99 11.13 -6.99
N ALA A 61 -12.82 12.32 -6.40
CA ALA A 61 -11.52 12.72 -5.85
C ALA A 61 -11.15 11.85 -4.65
N TYR A 62 -12.10 11.61 -3.73
CA TYR A 62 -11.87 10.71 -2.60
C TYR A 62 -11.57 9.28 -3.04
N ARG A 63 -12.28 8.73 -4.03
CA ARG A 63 -12.00 7.37 -4.52
C ARG A 63 -10.56 7.23 -5.02
N ARG A 64 -10.10 8.16 -5.85
CA ARG A 64 -8.71 8.14 -6.36
C ARG A 64 -7.70 8.26 -5.22
N HIS A 65 -7.95 9.17 -4.28
CA HIS A 65 -7.07 9.35 -3.14
C HIS A 65 -7.03 8.08 -2.26
N ALA A 66 -8.16 7.43 -2.04
CA ALA A 66 -8.25 6.19 -1.29
C ALA A 66 -7.47 5.06 -1.98
N GLU A 67 -7.56 4.93 -3.30
CA GLU A 67 -6.77 3.97 -4.08
C GLU A 67 -5.26 4.23 -3.95
N ASP A 68 -4.83 5.48 -4.06
CA ASP A 68 -3.43 5.87 -3.87
C ASP A 68 -2.93 5.53 -2.45
N LEU A 69 -3.73 5.84 -1.42
CA LEU A 69 -3.41 5.51 -0.03
C LEU A 69 -3.32 4.00 0.20
N LEU A 70 -4.25 3.23 -0.36
CA LEU A 70 -4.23 1.78 -0.23
C LEU A 70 -2.93 1.20 -0.80
N ILE A 71 -2.55 1.62 -2.01
CA ILE A 71 -1.31 1.17 -2.66
C ILE A 71 -0.10 1.54 -1.80
N GLN A 72 -0.06 2.77 -1.27
CA GLN A 72 1.02 3.22 -0.39
C GLN A 72 1.12 2.37 0.89
N LEU A 73 -0.01 2.05 1.51
CA LEU A 73 -0.07 1.21 2.71
C LEU A 73 0.38 -0.23 2.42
N ILE A 74 -0.10 -0.84 1.33
CA ILE A 74 0.35 -2.18 0.90
C ILE A 74 1.87 -2.19 0.67
N CYS A 75 2.38 -1.20 -0.06
CA CYS A 75 3.82 -1.00 -0.25
C CYS A 75 4.57 -0.86 1.09
N PHE A 76 4.00 -0.12 2.03
CA PHE A 76 4.57 0.06 3.36
C PHE A 76 4.60 -1.25 4.16
N TYR A 77 3.55 -2.08 4.10
CA TYR A 77 3.56 -3.39 4.76
C TYR A 77 4.62 -4.33 4.18
N LYS A 78 4.82 -4.33 2.84
CA LYS A 78 5.93 -5.07 2.22
C LYS A 78 7.31 -4.55 2.68
N LEU A 79 7.46 -3.24 2.82
CA LEU A 79 8.67 -2.64 3.40
C LEU A 79 8.89 -3.09 4.85
N GLN A 80 7.84 -3.09 5.68
CA GLN A 80 7.95 -3.52 7.08
C GLN A 80 8.39 -4.98 7.17
N GLU A 81 7.83 -5.86 6.34
CA GLU A 81 8.24 -7.26 6.28
C GLU A 81 9.71 -7.40 5.84
N TYR A 82 10.12 -6.66 4.80
CA TYR A 82 11.52 -6.62 4.37
C TYR A 82 12.46 -6.14 5.50
N ILE A 83 12.08 -5.10 6.23
CA ILE A 83 12.81 -4.60 7.41
C ILE A 83 12.89 -5.66 8.51
N HIS A 84 11.78 -6.38 8.76
CA HIS A 84 11.70 -7.40 9.80
C HIS A 84 12.65 -8.58 9.53
N GLN A 85 12.81 -8.98 8.27
CA GLN A 85 13.75 -10.03 7.86
C GLN A 85 15.23 -9.60 7.90
N GLY A 86 15.48 -8.31 8.09
CA GLY A 86 16.81 -7.73 8.18
C GLY A 86 17.29 -7.20 6.82
N ILE A 87 17.58 -5.90 6.78
CA ILE A 87 17.94 -5.20 5.54
C ILE A 87 19.42 -4.83 5.50
N GLN A 88 19.94 -4.77 4.28
CA GLN A 88 21.25 -4.18 4.04
C GLN A 88 21.20 -2.66 4.21
N GLN A 89 22.29 -2.05 4.67
CA GLN A 89 22.37 -0.59 4.88
C GLN A 89 22.74 0.16 3.59
N GLU A 90 22.14 -0.22 2.48
CA GLU A 90 22.33 0.40 1.17
C GLU A 90 20.99 0.59 0.43
N ASN A 91 21.01 1.36 -0.65
CA ASN A 91 19.82 1.54 -1.47
C ASN A 91 19.50 0.23 -2.19
N VAL A 92 18.23 -0.18 -2.15
CA VAL A 92 17.82 -1.49 -2.66
C VAL A 92 16.42 -1.43 -3.25
N GLN A 93 16.13 -2.37 -4.15
CA GLN A 93 14.80 -2.61 -4.67
C GLN A 93 14.33 -3.99 -4.22
N VAL A 94 13.13 -4.05 -3.67
CA VAL A 94 12.41 -5.29 -3.35
C VAL A 94 11.48 -5.57 -4.51
N ASP A 95 11.82 -6.57 -5.31
CA ASP A 95 11.12 -6.90 -6.55
C ASP A 95 9.71 -7.44 -6.28
N ALA A 96 8.84 -7.39 -7.29
CA ALA A 96 7.42 -7.76 -7.16
C ALA A 96 7.21 -9.20 -6.62
N SER A 97 8.04 -10.15 -7.07
CA SER A 97 7.97 -11.55 -6.65
C SER A 97 8.44 -11.80 -5.22
N GLN A 98 9.26 -10.91 -4.65
CA GLN A 98 9.77 -11.05 -3.29
C GLN A 98 8.70 -10.70 -2.27
N LEU A 99 8.59 -11.51 -1.22
CA LEU A 99 7.75 -11.25 -0.04
C LEU A 99 6.26 -11.06 -0.32
N PHE A 100 5.76 -11.49 -1.49
CA PHE A 100 4.37 -11.24 -1.86
C PHE A 100 3.40 -11.98 -0.94
N ARG A 101 3.66 -13.25 -0.64
CA ARG A 101 2.79 -14.06 0.24
C ARG A 101 2.80 -13.50 1.66
N GLU A 102 3.97 -13.20 2.19
CA GLU A 102 4.15 -12.63 3.52
C GLU A 102 3.43 -11.28 3.63
N THR A 103 3.53 -10.45 2.60
CA THR A 103 2.79 -9.19 2.54
C THR A 103 1.29 -9.43 2.46
N GLN A 104 0.83 -10.39 1.66
CA GLN A 104 -0.59 -10.72 1.55
C GLN A 104 -1.16 -11.17 2.90
N ASP A 105 -0.49 -12.09 3.59
CA ASP A 105 -0.90 -12.57 4.90
C ASP A 105 -0.95 -11.42 5.93
N LEU A 106 0.04 -10.53 5.89
CA LEU A 106 0.12 -9.35 6.75
C LEU A 106 -1.00 -8.35 6.47
N VAL A 107 -1.24 -8.00 5.20
CA VAL A 107 -2.30 -7.08 4.79
C VAL A 107 -3.68 -7.63 5.16
N CYS A 108 -3.93 -8.92 4.96
CA CYS A 108 -5.17 -9.57 5.38
C CYS A 108 -5.35 -9.52 6.91
N ARG A 109 -4.28 -9.67 7.69
CA ARG A 109 -4.34 -9.56 9.16
C ARG A 109 -4.63 -8.14 9.63
N GLU A 110 -4.14 -7.14 8.92
CA GLU A 110 -4.19 -5.73 9.30
C GLU A 110 -5.28 -4.93 8.55
N ILE A 111 -6.23 -5.61 7.89
CA ILE A 111 -7.28 -5.01 7.05
C ILE A 111 -8.04 -3.86 7.73
N GLU A 112 -8.47 -4.05 8.98
CA GLU A 112 -9.23 -3.04 9.72
C GLU A 112 -8.38 -1.80 10.04
N GLU A 113 -7.08 -2.00 10.26
CA GLU A 113 -6.15 -0.91 10.52
C GLU A 113 -5.82 -0.14 9.23
N ILE A 114 -5.66 -0.84 8.11
CA ILE A 114 -5.52 -0.22 6.78
C ILE A 114 -6.73 0.66 6.49
N LYS A 115 -7.94 0.12 6.65
CA LYS A 115 -9.20 0.86 6.44
C LYS A 115 -9.28 2.10 7.33
N ARG A 116 -8.96 1.95 8.63
CA ARG A 116 -8.90 3.07 9.57
C ARG A 116 -7.93 4.17 9.14
N GLN A 117 -6.70 3.81 8.74
CA GLN A 117 -5.71 4.79 8.30
C GLN A 117 -6.15 5.54 7.05
N ILE A 118 -6.77 4.85 6.09
CA ILE A 118 -7.32 5.48 4.90
C ILE A 118 -8.41 6.51 5.29
N LEU A 119 -9.29 6.17 6.22
CA LEU A 119 -10.33 7.12 6.66
C LEU A 119 -9.76 8.36 7.34
N VAL A 120 -8.76 8.18 8.20
CA VAL A 120 -8.08 9.29 8.86
C VAL A 120 -7.40 10.20 7.83
N GLU A 121 -6.69 9.64 6.85
CA GLU A 121 -6.00 10.43 5.82
C GLU A 121 -6.97 11.12 4.85
N LEU A 122 -8.14 10.52 4.58
CA LEU A 122 -9.20 11.16 3.80
C LEU A 122 -9.99 12.22 4.58
N ASP A 123 -9.74 12.38 5.89
CA ASP A 123 -10.51 13.23 6.80
C ASP A 123 -12.02 12.88 6.80
N ILE A 124 -12.34 11.60 6.60
CA ILE A 124 -13.71 11.08 6.67
C ILE A 124 -13.90 10.51 8.07
N VAL A 125 -14.66 11.21 8.89
CA VAL A 125 -15.01 10.74 10.23
C VAL A 125 -16.10 9.66 10.07
N ASP A 126 -15.87 8.48 10.65
CA ASP A 126 -16.93 7.48 10.83
C ASP A 126 -18.13 8.16 11.51
N GLY A 127 -19.26 8.20 10.82
CA GLY A 127 -20.52 8.76 11.33
C GLY A 127 -21.16 7.90 12.41
#